data_AF-A0A524LAC3-F1
#
_entry.id   AF-A0A524LAC3-F1
#
_cell.length_a   1.000
_cell.length_b   1.000
_cell.length_c   1.000
_cell.angle_alpha   90.00
_cell.angle_beta   90.00
_cell.angle_gamma   90.00
#
_symmetry.space_group_name_H-M   'P 1'
#
loop_
_entity.id
_entity.type
_entity.pdbx_description
1 polymer ?
#
loop_
_entity_poly.entity_id
_entity_poly.type
_entity_poly.pdbx_seq_one_letter_code
_entity_poly.pdbx_strand_id
1 'polypeptide(L)'
;MENLAFLKTKTFSRYYSIMTNAVLSLSIVFGLLGILGNLLFQSIAGFVVVLGVVLLFGQILLVLNNVNKSDRVGWILVRFAYMTMFVMILGMLSITVGTLIASFYLLGGNSLQAAILLSSIGLTSLASFGICFSGLCYHTHSIENVWIT
;
A
#
# COMPACT_ATOMS: atom_id res chain seq x y z
N MET A 1 23.95 -9.97 -22.72
CA MET A 1 23.34 -8.67 -22.34
C MET A 1 22.01 -8.83 -21.59
N GLU A 2 21.29 -9.95 -21.75
CA GLU A 2 20.03 -10.22 -21.02
C GLU A 2 20.16 -10.23 -19.49
N ASN A 3 21.29 -10.74 -18.97
CA ASN A 3 21.55 -10.75 -17.51
C ASN A 3 21.62 -9.34 -16.91
N LEU A 4 22.10 -8.33 -17.65
CA LEU A 4 22.26 -6.97 -17.11
C LEU A 4 20.91 -6.25 -17.01
N ALA A 5 20.03 -6.45 -18.01
CA ALA A 5 18.67 -5.92 -17.98
C ALA A 5 17.85 -6.56 -16.85
N PHE A 6 17.95 -7.89 -16.70
CA PHE A 6 17.30 -8.63 -15.63
C PHE A 6 17.76 -8.18 -14.23
N LEU A 7 19.08 -8.02 -14.02
CA LEU A 7 19.64 -7.48 -12.78
C LEU A 7 19.17 -6.05 -12.48
N LYS A 8 19.04 -5.20 -13.51
CA LYS A 8 18.57 -3.82 -13.37
C LYS A 8 17.10 -3.77 -12.98
N THR A 9 16.25 -4.61 -13.59
CA THR A 9 14.83 -4.73 -13.23
C THR A 9 14.64 -5.27 -11.81
N LYS A 10 15.46 -6.23 -11.37
CA LYS A 10 15.47 -6.73 -9.98
C LYS A 10 15.87 -5.68 -8.96
N THR A 11 16.92 -4.94 -9.24
CA THR A 11 17.42 -3.88 -8.37
C THR A 11 16.39 -2.76 -8.26
N PHE A 12 15.79 -2.36 -9.38
CA PHE A 12 14.69 -1.40 -9.42
C PHE A 12 13.48 -1.87 -8.59
N SER A 13 13.04 -3.12 -8.76
CA SER A 13 11.92 -3.70 -7.98
C SER A 13 12.19 -3.68 -6.47
N ARG A 14 13.42 -4.00 -6.03
CA ARG A 14 13.82 -3.94 -4.61
C ARG A 14 13.73 -2.51 -4.04
N TYR A 15 14.31 -1.52 -4.71
CA TYR A 15 14.22 -0.13 -4.26
C TYR A 15 12.78 0.37 -4.26
N TYR A 16 11.98 -0.03 -5.26
CA TYR A 16 10.57 0.28 -5.33
C TYR A 16 9.79 -0.30 -4.14
N SER A 17 10.07 -1.55 -3.77
CA SER A 17 9.50 -2.22 -2.60
C SER A 17 9.86 -1.51 -1.29
N ILE A 18 11.13 -1.11 -1.12
CA ILE A 18 11.58 -0.38 0.07
C ILE A 18 10.88 0.99 0.15
N MET A 19 10.82 1.72 -0.97
CA MET A 19 10.19 3.03 -1.03
C MET A 19 8.69 2.95 -0.73
N THR A 20 7.99 1.98 -1.32
CA THR A 20 6.56 1.74 -1.07
C THR A 20 6.31 1.44 0.41
N ASN A 21 7.14 0.57 1.02
CA ASN A 21 7.03 0.24 2.43
C ASN A 21 7.29 1.46 3.35
N ALA A 22 8.32 2.26 3.04
CA ALA A 22 8.65 3.45 3.80
C ALA A 22 7.53 4.50 3.73
N VAL A 23 6.99 4.77 2.53
CA VAL A 23 5.90 5.72 2.34
C VAL A 23 4.64 5.25 3.05
N LEU A 24 4.28 3.97 2.94
CA LEU A 24 3.11 3.41 3.64
C LEU A 24 3.25 3.49 5.16
N SER A 25 4.44 3.20 5.70
CA SER A 25 4.74 3.34 7.13
C SER A 25 4.66 4.79 7.59
N LEU A 26 5.19 5.73 6.80
CA LEU A 26 5.09 7.17 7.06
C LEU A 26 3.62 7.63 7.07
N SER A 27 2.76 7.12 6.19
CA SER A 27 1.32 7.44 6.22
C SER A 27 0.64 6.99 7.52
N ILE A 28 1.06 5.88 8.13
CA ILE A 28 0.55 5.47 9.45
C ILE A 28 1.03 6.46 10.52
N VAL A 29 2.32 6.80 10.53
CA VAL A 29 2.89 7.74 11.52
C VAL A 29 2.23 9.11 11.42
N PHE A 30 2.14 9.69 10.23
CA PHE A 30 1.49 10.98 10.03
C PHE A 30 -0.02 10.90 10.25
N GLY A 31 -0.66 9.77 9.94
CA GLY A 31 -2.07 9.53 10.29
C GLY A 31 -2.30 9.60 11.80
N LEU A 32 -1.43 8.98 12.61
CA LEU A 32 -1.48 9.04 14.07
C LEU A 32 -1.22 10.46 14.59
N LEU A 33 -0.24 11.18 14.04
CA LEU A 33 0.06 12.56 14.40
C LEU A 33 -1.08 13.52 14.00
N GLY A 34 -1.78 13.25 12.89
CA GLY A 34 -2.91 14.05 12.42
C GLY A 34 -4.12 14.02 13.36
N ILE A 35 -4.25 13.00 14.21
CA ILE A 35 -5.29 12.92 15.26
C ILE A 35 -5.10 14.02 16.31
N LEU A 36 -3.88 14.53 16.50
CA LEU A 36 -3.59 15.65 17.41
C LEU A 36 -4.18 17.00 16.95
N GLY A 37 -4.88 17.03 15.81
CA GLY A 37 -5.69 18.18 15.37
C GLY A 37 -4.92 19.27 14.63
N ASN A 38 -3.64 19.04 14.28
CA ASN A 38 -2.87 20.00 13.49
C ASN A 38 -3.14 19.84 11.99
N LEU A 39 -3.68 20.88 11.37
CA LEU A 39 -4.00 20.94 9.93
C LEU A 39 -2.79 20.62 9.02
N LEU A 40 -1.57 21.02 9.42
CA LEU A 40 -0.36 20.69 8.66
C LEU A 40 -0.11 19.17 8.64
N PHE A 41 -0.21 18.51 9.79
CA PHE A 41 0.00 17.06 9.87
C PHE A 41 -1.11 16.27 9.17
N GLN A 42 -2.35 16.76 9.20
CA GLN A 42 -3.46 16.15 8.45
C GLN A 42 -3.26 16.27 6.93
N SER A 43 -2.81 17.43 6.44
CA SER A 43 -2.53 17.63 5.02
C SER A 43 -1.36 16.76 4.55
N ILE A 44 -0.27 16.70 5.31
CA ILE A 44 0.88 15.83 5.03
C ILE A 44 0.45 14.35 5.04
N ALA A 45 -0.35 13.93 6.04
CA ALA A 45 -0.87 12.56 6.09
C ALA A 45 -1.68 12.21 4.84
N GLY A 46 -2.59 13.09 4.42
CA GLY A 46 -3.38 12.90 3.20
C GLY A 46 -2.52 12.75 1.95
N PHE A 47 -1.52 13.62 1.78
CA PHE A 47 -0.59 13.54 0.65
C PHE A 47 0.23 12.24 0.65
N VAL A 48 0.77 11.84 1.81
CA VAL A 48 1.58 10.62 1.95
C VAL A 48 0.74 9.37 1.71
N VAL A 49 -0.53 9.35 2.14
CA VAL A 49 -1.46 8.26 1.83
C VAL A 49 -1.67 8.13 0.34
N VAL A 50 -1.99 9.22 -0.37
CA VAL A 50 -2.22 9.18 -1.82
C VAL A 50 -0.97 8.69 -2.55
N LEU A 51 0.20 9.20 -2.18
CA LEU A 51 1.47 8.70 -2.72
C LEU A 51 1.68 7.21 -2.44
N GLY A 52 1.40 6.76 -1.22
CA GLY A 52 1.52 5.36 -0.83
C GLY A 52 0.61 4.44 -1.65
N VAL A 53 -0.62 4.85 -1.91
CA VAL A 53 -1.58 4.11 -2.76
C VAL A 53 -1.08 4.01 -4.20
N VAL A 54 -0.59 5.12 -4.78
CA VAL A 54 -0.05 5.14 -6.15
C VAL A 54 1.16 4.22 -6.29
N LEU A 55 2.08 4.27 -5.32
CA LEU A 55 3.24 3.38 -5.29
C LEU A 55 2.82 1.92 -5.13
N LEU A 56 1.89 1.62 -4.22
CA LEU A 56 1.38 0.27 -4.03
C LEU A 56 0.75 -0.29 -5.31
N PHE A 57 -0.03 0.53 -6.02
CA PHE A 57 -0.62 0.14 -7.29
C PHE A 57 0.44 -0.15 -8.35
N GLY A 58 1.46 0.70 -8.46
CA GLY A 58 2.60 0.47 -9.34
C GLY A 58 3.35 -0.82 -9.01
N GLN A 59 3.52 -1.13 -7.73
CA GLN A 59 4.15 -2.38 -7.29
C GLN A 59 3.33 -3.61 -7.68
N ILE A 60 2.01 -3.55 -7.53
CA ILE A 60 1.12 -4.63 -7.93
C ILE A 60 1.22 -4.86 -9.44
N LEU A 61 1.22 -3.80 -10.26
CA LEU A 61 1.40 -3.92 -11.71
C LEU A 61 2.74 -4.54 -12.09
N LEU A 62 3.83 -4.15 -11.42
CA LEU A 62 5.15 -4.73 -11.63
C LEU A 62 5.15 -6.23 -11.35
N VAL A 63 4.50 -6.66 -10.27
CA VAL A 63 4.38 -8.08 -9.92
C VAL A 63 3.53 -8.83 -10.94
N LEU A 64 2.36 -8.32 -11.32
CA LEU A 64 1.47 -9.00 -12.25
C LEU A 64 2.05 -9.18 -13.65
N ASN A 65 2.90 -8.23 -14.10
CA ASN A 65 3.49 -8.23 -15.43
C ASN A 65 4.85 -8.94 -15.51
N ASN A 66 5.68 -8.87 -14.47
CA ASN A 66 7.07 -9.36 -14.55
C ASN A 66 7.30 -10.70 -13.84
N VAL A 67 6.37 -11.16 -12.99
CA VAL A 67 6.56 -12.42 -12.26
C VAL A 67 6.18 -13.61 -13.14
N ASN A 68 7.04 -14.63 -13.11
CA ASN A 68 6.77 -15.89 -13.79
C ASN A 68 5.64 -16.65 -13.11
N LYS A 69 4.55 -16.89 -13.85
CA LYS A 69 3.34 -17.56 -13.33
C LYS A 69 3.47 -19.08 -13.30
N SER A 70 4.49 -19.65 -13.97
CA SER A 70 4.73 -21.10 -13.94
C SER A 70 5.38 -21.56 -12.63
N ASP A 71 6.08 -20.67 -11.93
CA ASP A 71 6.76 -20.99 -10.68
C ASP A 71 5.83 -20.89 -9.47
N ARG A 72 5.94 -21.83 -8.53
CA ARG A 72 5.09 -21.87 -7.32
C ARG A 72 5.14 -20.56 -6.52
N VAL A 73 6.34 -20.00 -6.36
CA VAL A 73 6.56 -18.73 -5.63
C VAL A 73 5.93 -17.56 -6.37
N GLY A 74 6.13 -17.49 -7.70
CA GLY A 74 5.56 -16.43 -8.52
C GLY A 74 4.04 -16.44 -8.54
N TRP A 75 3.43 -17.64 -8.58
CA TRP A 75 1.99 -17.81 -8.50
C TRP A 75 1.40 -17.38 -7.14
N ILE A 76 2.09 -17.67 -6.03
CA ILE A 76 1.70 -17.17 -4.70
C ILE A 76 1.78 -15.64 -4.66
N LEU A 77 2.85 -15.05 -5.23
CA LEU A 77 3.02 -13.59 -5.25
C LEU A 77 1.89 -12.90 -6.02
N VAL A 78 1.49 -13.47 -7.16
CA VAL A 78 0.37 -12.96 -7.98
C VAL A 78 -0.96 -13.04 -7.22
N ARG A 79 -1.23 -14.15 -6.53
CA ARG A 79 -2.44 -14.27 -5.69
C ARG A 79 -2.46 -13.27 -4.56
N PHE A 80 -1.32 -13.07 -3.91
CA PHE A 80 -1.20 -12.07 -2.85
C PHE A 80 -1.41 -10.66 -3.41
N ALA A 81 -0.85 -10.36 -4.59
CA ALA A 81 -1.06 -9.08 -5.27
C ALA A 81 -2.55 -8.81 -5.57
N TYR A 82 -3.31 -9.82 -6.00
CA TYR A 82 -4.76 -9.70 -6.18
C TYR A 82 -5.50 -9.45 -4.86
N MET A 83 -5.12 -10.14 -3.78
CA MET A 83 -5.69 -9.91 -2.45
C MET A 83 -5.39 -8.49 -1.95
N THR A 84 -4.16 -8.00 -2.15
CA THR A 84 -3.78 -6.63 -1.82
C THR A 84 -4.57 -5.61 -2.63
N MET A 85 -4.79 -5.85 -3.93
CA MET A 85 -5.67 -5.00 -4.75
C MET A 85 -7.10 -4.98 -4.22
N PHE A 86 -7.64 -6.13 -3.85
CA PHE A 86 -8.99 -6.23 -3.30
C PHE A 86 -9.14 -5.44 -1.99
N VAL A 87 -8.18 -5.60 -1.07
CA VAL A 87 -8.13 -4.82 0.19
C VAL A 87 -7.97 -3.32 -0.11
N MET A 88 -7.17 -2.94 -1.10
CA MET A 88 -7.02 -1.55 -1.51
C MET A 88 -8.35 -0.94 -1.98
N ILE A 89 -9.12 -1.66 -2.81
CA ILE A 89 -10.44 -1.22 -3.27
C ILE A 89 -11.41 -1.09 -2.09
N LEU A 90 -11.49 -2.09 -1.22
CA LEU A 90 -12.35 -2.05 -0.03
C LEU A 90 -11.96 -0.91 0.92
N GLY A 91 -10.66 -0.68 1.13
CA GLY A 91 -10.15 0.41 1.95
C GLY A 91 -10.54 1.77 1.40
N MET A 92 -10.38 1.99 0.09
CA MET A 92 -10.78 3.25 -0.57
C MET A 92 -12.30 3.46 -0.55
N LEU A 93 -13.09 2.39 -0.71
CA LEU A 93 -14.54 2.44 -0.55
C LEU A 93 -14.92 2.82 0.88
N SER A 94 -14.29 2.22 1.90
CA SER A 94 -14.53 2.55 3.32
C SER A 94 -14.23 4.01 3.62
N ILE A 95 -13.11 4.54 3.11
CA ILE A 95 -12.74 5.96 3.27
C ILE A 95 -13.79 6.86 2.62
N THR A 96 -14.21 6.54 1.39
CA THR A 96 -15.16 7.35 0.62
C THR A 96 -16.57 7.31 1.20
N VAL A 97 -17.03 6.14 1.65
CA VAL A 97 -18.32 5.98 2.32
C VAL A 97 -18.30 6.70 3.67
N GLY A 98 -17.20 6.62 4.42
CA GLY A 98 -17.02 7.35 5.67
C GLY A 98 -17.13 8.87 5.48
N THR A 99 -16.48 9.43 4.46
CA THR A 99 -16.57 10.87 4.15
C THR A 99 -17.95 11.27 3.65
N LEU A 100 -18.59 10.46 2.81
CA LEU A 100 -19.98 10.71 2.37
C LEU A 100 -20.94 10.73 3.56
N ILE A 101 -20.88 9.75 4.46
CA ILE A 101 -21.73 9.71 5.66
C ILE A 101 -21.51 10.94 6.53
N ALA A 102 -20.26 11.39 6.75
CA ALA A 102 -20.00 12.64 7.47
C ALA A 102 -20.65 13.86 6.80
N SER A 103 -20.64 13.93 5.47
CA SER A 103 -21.18 15.07 4.72
C SER A 103 -22.71 15.20 4.79
N PHE A 104 -23.45 14.09 4.93
CA PHE A 104 -24.92 14.11 5.04
C PHE A 104 -25.43 14.32 6.48
N TYR A 105 -24.66 13.92 7.49
CA TYR A 105 -25.05 13.99 8.91
C TYR A 105 -24.39 15.16 9.67
N LEU A 106 -24.33 16.34 9.04
CA LEU A 106 -23.66 17.58 9.45
C LEU A 106 -24.04 18.18 10.83
N LEU A 107 -24.84 17.51 11.67
CA LEU A 107 -25.41 18.08 12.91
C LEU A 107 -25.27 17.23 14.18
N GLY A 108 -24.43 16.17 14.22
CA GLY A 108 -24.24 15.37 15.44
C GLY A 108 -22.84 14.80 15.62
N GLY A 109 -22.28 14.88 16.84
CA GLY A 109 -20.93 14.38 17.15
C GLY A 109 -20.68 12.90 16.82
N ASN A 110 -21.73 12.07 16.77
CA ASN A 110 -21.62 10.64 16.46
C ASN A 110 -21.29 10.36 14.98
N SER A 111 -21.68 11.23 14.03
CA SER A 111 -21.42 11.02 12.60
C SER A 111 -19.97 11.34 12.22
N LEU A 112 -19.38 12.38 12.85
CA LEU A 112 -17.97 12.72 12.70
C LEU A 112 -17.08 11.58 13.24
N GLN A 113 -17.41 11.03 14.41
CA GLN A 113 -16.70 9.89 14.97
C GLN A 113 -16.77 8.66 14.06
N ALA A 114 -17.94 8.35 13.50
CA ALA A 114 -18.11 7.22 12.58
C ALA A 114 -17.25 7.36 11.30
N ALA A 115 -17.13 8.58 10.76
CA ALA A 115 -16.30 8.84 9.59
C ALA A 115 -14.79 8.72 9.88
N ILE A 116 -14.34 9.19 11.05
CA ILE A 116 -12.95 9.00 11.50
C ILE A 116 -12.65 7.51 11.70
N LEU A 117 -13.60 6.75 12.25
CA LEU A 117 -13.48 5.29 12.41
C LEU A 117 -13.38 4.57 11.06
N LEU A 118 -14.29 4.85 10.12
CA LEU A 118 -14.30 4.19 8.80
C LEU A 118 -13.07 4.53 7.96
N SER A 119 -12.60 5.78 8.02
CA SER A 119 -11.40 6.22 7.31
C SER A 119 -10.13 5.64 7.93
N SER A 120 -10.04 5.57 9.27
CA SER A 120 -8.89 4.95 9.95
C SER A 120 -8.80 3.44 9.70
N ILE A 121 -9.92 2.71 9.72
CA ILE A 121 -9.96 1.28 9.36
C ILE A 121 -9.53 1.07 7.91
N GLY A 122 -10.04 1.89 6.97
CA GLY A 122 -9.67 1.81 5.56
C GLY A 122 -8.17 2.09 5.34
N LEU A 123 -7.62 3.12 5.99
CA LEU A 123 -6.21 3.47 5.89
C LEU A 123 -5.29 2.42 6.49
N THR A 124 -5.60 1.94 7.69
CA THR A 124 -4.77 0.96 8.40
C THR A 124 -4.77 -0.40 7.71
N SER A 125 -5.91 -0.87 7.22
CA SER A 125 -6.01 -2.11 6.45
C SER A 125 -5.24 -2.04 5.13
N LEU A 126 -5.36 -0.94 4.39
CA LEU A 126 -4.62 -0.73 3.14
C LEU A 126 -3.11 -0.66 3.39
N ALA A 127 -2.67 0.15 4.35
CA ALA A 127 -1.25 0.32 4.65
C ALA A 127 -0.61 -0.97 5.15
N SER A 128 -1.27 -1.72 6.05
CA SER A 128 -0.74 -2.99 6.58
C SER A 128 -0.59 -4.07 5.52
N PHE A 129 -1.62 -4.27 4.66
CA PHE A 129 -1.52 -5.22 3.55
C PHE A 129 -0.49 -4.78 2.51
N GLY A 130 -0.38 -3.47 2.26
CA GLY A 130 0.62 -2.93 1.34
C GLY A 130 2.06 -3.09 1.84
N ILE A 131 2.29 -2.87 3.14
CA ILE A 131 3.58 -3.12 3.81
C ILE A 131 3.93 -4.62 3.72
N CYS A 132 2.97 -5.51 4.00
CA CYS A 132 3.17 -6.95 3.92
C CYS A 132 3.53 -7.41 2.50
N PHE A 133 2.80 -6.94 1.49
CA PHE A 133 3.09 -7.22 0.09
C PHE A 133 4.47 -6.70 -0.33
N SER A 134 4.81 -5.48 0.11
CA SER A 134 6.11 -4.87 -0.15
C SER A 134 7.26 -5.67 0.47
N GLY A 135 7.07 -6.19 1.69
CA GLY A 135 8.02 -7.07 2.36
C GLY A 135 8.18 -8.41 1.64
N LEU A 136 7.07 -9.04 1.23
CA LEU A 136 7.10 -10.29 0.47
C LEU A 136 7.86 -10.12 -0.85
N CYS A 137 7.59 -9.06 -1.61
CA CYS A 137 8.28 -8.78 -2.87
C CYS A 137 9.79 -8.54 -2.67
N TYR A 138 10.17 -7.86 -1.59
CA TYR A 138 11.57 -7.61 -1.27
C TYR A 138 12.31 -8.93 -0.96
N HIS A 139 11.72 -9.78 -0.13
CA HIS A 139 12.33 -11.04 0.28
C HIS A 139 12.34 -12.09 -0.83
N THR A 140 11.29 -12.21 -1.65
CA THR A 140 11.29 -13.14 -2.79
C THR A 140 12.34 -12.77 -3.83
N HIS A 141 12.47 -11.50 -4.18
CA HIS A 141 13.58 -11.04 -5.03
C HIS A 141 14.95 -11.22 -4.38
N SER A 142 15.03 -11.23 -3.04
CA SER A 142 16.27 -11.50 -2.34
C SER A 142 16.68 -12.96 -2.37
N ILE A 143 15.72 -13.88 -2.30
CA ILE A 143 15.97 -15.33 -2.34
C ILE A 143 16.42 -15.75 -3.74
N GLU A 144 15.82 -15.18 -4.80
CA GLU A 144 16.27 -15.46 -6.17
C GLU A 144 17.71 -15.02 -6.45
N ASN A 145 18.24 -14.00 -5.75
CA ASN A 145 19.63 -13.59 -5.92
C ASN A 145 20.63 -14.60 -5.33
N VAL A 146 20.23 -15.39 -4.33
CA VAL A 146 21.10 -16.41 -3.71
C VAL A 146 21.17 -17.69 -4.56
N TRP A 147 20.15 -17.95 -5.37
CA TRP A 147 20.07 -19.16 -6.20
C TRP A 147 20.75 -19.02 -7.58
N ILE A 148 21.12 -17.80 -7.99
CA ILE A 148 21.77 -17.52 -9.30
C ILE A 148 23.30 -17.38 -9.15
N THR A 149 23.82 -17.29 -7.93
CA THR A 149 25.26 -17.42 -7.61
C THR A 149 25.65 -18.86 -7.39
#